data_AF-M7CDH8-F1
#
_entry.id   AF-M7CDH8-F1
#
_cell.length_a   1.000
_cell.length_b   1.000
_cell.length_c   1.000
_cell.angle_alpha   90.00
_cell.angle_beta   90.00
_cell.angle_gamma   90.00
#
_symmetry.space_group_name_H-M   'P 1'
#
loop_
_entity.id
_entity.type
_entity.pdbx_description
1 polymer ?
#
loop_
_entity_poly.entity_id
_entity_poly.type
_entity_poly.pdbx_seq_one_letter_code
_entity_poly.pdbx_strand_id
1 'polypeptide(L)'
;MWKWTCLISHLLLSTVMPSLGRQQPPHPKRPFATFPGEQAEGTFNHLVVDEKTGHIYLGAVNRIYKLSNDLKVLVTHQTGPDEDNPKCYPPRIVQTCNEPLTLTNNINKMLLIDYKENRLIACGSLYQGICKLLRLEDLFKLGEPFHKKEHYLSGVNESGSVFGVIVSYSNMDDKLFIATAVDGKPEYFPTISSRKLTKNSEADGMFAYVFHDEFVASMIKIPSDTFTIIPDFDIYYIYGFSSGNFVYFLTLQPEMISPPGSTTKEQVYTSKLVRLCKEDTAFNSYVEVPIGCEKNGVEYRLLQAAYLSKAGAILARSLGASPDDDILFTVFSKGQKRKMKSLDESALCIFILKKINDRIKERLQSCYRGEGTLDLAWLKVKDIPCSSALLTIDDNFCGLDMNAPLGVSEMVRGLPIFTEDGDRMTSVIAYVYKNHSLAFVGTKSGKMKKVGLAQRGLPKSVLLVAMETGCVEMSGKRLIGLVHGFLLCELNCIGWCKIAL
;
A
#
# COMPACT_ATOMS: atom_id res chain seq x y z
N MET A 1 26.17 -95.17 10.14
CA MET A 1 24.79 -95.05 9.61
C MET A 1 24.13 -93.83 10.25
N TRP A 2 23.58 -92.97 9.40
CA TRP A 2 22.76 -91.77 9.60
C TRP A 2 23.15 -90.68 10.61
N LYS A 3 23.39 -89.47 10.08
CA LYS A 3 23.04 -88.20 10.71
C LYS A 3 22.35 -87.29 9.70
N TRP A 4 21.29 -86.65 10.18
CA TRP A 4 20.43 -85.68 9.50
C TRP A 4 21.17 -84.39 9.15
N THR A 5 20.76 -83.72 8.06
CA THR A 5 21.05 -82.29 7.82
C THR A 5 19.86 -81.63 7.11
N CYS A 6 19.39 -80.52 7.70
CA CYS A 6 18.38 -79.62 7.17
C CYS A 6 18.98 -78.72 6.07
N LEU A 7 18.20 -78.47 5.01
CA LEU A 7 18.47 -77.49 3.96
C LEU A 7 18.12 -76.08 4.44
N ILE A 8 19.07 -75.13 4.31
CA ILE A 8 18.86 -73.70 4.52
C ILE A 8 19.03 -72.98 3.17
N SER A 9 18.06 -72.10 2.90
CA SER A 9 17.93 -71.18 1.77
C SER A 9 19.08 -70.16 1.68
N HIS A 10 19.63 -69.94 0.49
CA HIS A 10 20.54 -68.83 0.20
C HIS A 10 19.77 -67.64 -0.39
N LEU A 11 19.68 -66.55 0.39
CA LEU A 11 19.28 -65.20 -0.06
C LEU A 11 20.50 -64.49 -0.67
N LEU A 12 20.39 -64.03 -1.91
CA LEU A 12 21.37 -63.15 -2.57
C LEU A 12 21.16 -61.70 -2.10
N LEU A 13 22.15 -61.11 -1.42
CA LEU A 13 22.21 -59.68 -1.10
C LEU A 13 22.91 -58.93 -2.24
N SER A 14 22.18 -58.11 -2.99
CA SER A 14 22.73 -57.11 -3.91
C SER A 14 23.16 -55.87 -3.13
N THR A 15 24.46 -55.57 -3.08
CA THR A 15 25.01 -54.34 -2.50
C THR A 15 24.84 -53.18 -3.48
N VAL A 16 23.95 -52.25 -3.17
CA VAL A 16 23.82 -50.97 -3.87
C VAL A 16 24.84 -50.00 -3.27
N MET A 17 25.89 -49.66 -4.02
CA MET A 17 26.79 -48.56 -3.66
C MET A 17 26.07 -47.22 -3.83
N PRO A 18 26.09 -46.31 -2.84
CA PRO A 18 25.55 -44.97 -3.02
C PRO A 18 26.49 -44.17 -3.92
N SER A 19 25.97 -43.64 -5.02
CA SER A 19 26.66 -42.64 -5.85
C SER A 19 26.93 -41.40 -5.00
N LEU A 20 28.21 -41.08 -4.79
CA LEU A 20 28.65 -39.85 -4.15
C LEU A 20 28.21 -38.66 -5.03
N GLY A 21 27.11 -38.01 -4.65
CA GLY A 21 26.65 -36.77 -5.29
C GLY A 21 27.73 -35.71 -5.16
N ARG A 22 28.25 -35.23 -6.30
CA ARG A 22 29.19 -34.12 -6.39
C ARG A 22 28.50 -32.87 -5.83
N GLN A 23 28.74 -32.54 -4.56
CA GLN A 23 28.33 -31.27 -3.97
C GLN A 23 28.96 -30.15 -4.79
N GLN A 24 28.13 -29.34 -5.44
CA GLN A 24 28.59 -28.06 -5.98
C GLN A 24 29.19 -27.25 -4.84
N PRO A 25 30.37 -26.65 -5.01
CA PRO A 25 30.93 -25.77 -3.99
C PRO A 25 29.91 -24.65 -3.69
N PRO A 26 29.71 -24.28 -2.41
CA PRO A 26 28.81 -23.19 -2.08
C PRO A 26 29.29 -21.94 -2.82
N HIS A 27 28.45 -21.41 -3.70
CA HIS A 27 28.69 -20.10 -4.31
C HIS A 27 28.99 -19.11 -3.16
N PRO A 28 30.11 -18.36 -3.21
CA PRO A 28 30.42 -17.38 -2.19
C PRO A 28 29.24 -16.42 -2.10
N LYS A 29 28.56 -16.39 -0.95
CA LYS A 29 27.49 -15.43 -0.66
C LYS A 29 28.15 -14.04 -0.67
N ARG A 30 28.09 -13.36 -1.82
CA ARG A 30 28.50 -11.94 -1.89
C ARG A 30 27.61 -11.18 -0.90
N PRO A 31 28.19 -10.37 0.00
CA PRO A 31 27.40 -9.54 0.89
C PRO A 31 26.55 -8.61 0.02
N PHE A 32 25.29 -8.43 0.43
CA PHE A 32 24.41 -7.49 -0.24
C PHE A 32 24.91 -6.07 -0.02
N ALA A 33 24.74 -5.19 -1.02
CA ALA A 33 25.00 -3.77 -0.82
C ALA A 33 23.98 -3.24 0.19
N THR A 34 24.42 -2.40 1.13
CA THR A 34 23.54 -1.79 2.12
C THR A 34 23.81 -0.30 2.31
N PHE A 35 22.75 0.45 2.65
CA PHE A 35 22.85 1.83 3.12
C PHE A 35 22.34 1.90 4.56
N PRO A 36 23.24 2.00 5.57
CA PRO A 36 22.90 1.91 6.98
C PRO A 36 22.46 3.24 7.61
N GLY A 37 22.12 4.27 6.81
CA GLY A 37 21.73 5.59 7.32
C GLY A 37 22.83 6.26 8.16
N GLU A 38 22.61 7.50 8.57
CA GLU A 38 23.40 8.09 9.64
C GLU A 38 22.71 7.76 10.98
N GLN A 39 23.42 7.16 11.94
CA GLN A 39 22.83 6.72 13.22
C GLN A 39 22.16 7.85 14.03
N ALA A 40 22.52 9.10 13.77
CA ALA A 40 21.95 10.28 14.38
C ALA A 40 20.63 10.74 13.71
N GLU A 41 20.26 10.16 12.55
CA GLU A 41 19.35 10.77 11.59
C GLU A 41 18.13 9.90 11.29
N GLY A 42 17.29 9.73 12.30
CA GLY A 42 15.90 9.34 12.12
C GLY A 42 15.66 7.94 11.55
N THR A 43 14.39 7.59 11.35
CA THR A 43 14.00 6.29 10.79
C THR A 43 13.63 6.43 9.31
N PHE A 44 13.88 5.40 8.50
CA PHE A 44 13.41 5.35 7.12
C PHE A 44 11.90 5.16 7.04
N ASN A 45 11.26 5.73 6.01
CA ASN A 45 9.81 5.72 5.85
C ASN A 45 9.37 5.20 4.48
N HIS A 46 9.95 5.74 3.40
CA HIS A 46 9.53 5.44 2.03
C HIS A 46 10.73 5.31 1.12
N LEU A 47 10.64 4.43 0.13
CA LEU A 47 11.62 4.28 -0.94
C LEU A 47 10.88 4.29 -2.27
N VAL A 48 11.45 4.95 -3.27
CA VAL A 48 11.00 4.85 -4.66
C VAL A 48 12.22 4.77 -5.56
N VAL A 49 12.14 3.95 -6.61
CA VAL A 49 13.24 3.81 -7.58
C VAL A 49 12.80 4.45 -8.89
N ASP A 50 13.67 5.25 -9.48
CA ASP A 50 13.48 5.75 -10.83
C ASP A 50 13.74 4.61 -11.82
N GLU A 51 12.70 4.24 -12.56
CA GLU A 51 12.76 3.15 -13.53
C GLU A 51 13.74 3.42 -14.68
N LYS A 52 14.00 4.69 -15.01
CA LYS A 52 14.87 5.08 -16.13
C LYS A 52 16.34 5.06 -15.73
N THR A 53 16.68 5.62 -14.58
CA THR A 53 18.08 5.78 -14.14
C THR A 53 18.53 4.70 -13.17
N GLY A 54 17.59 4.07 -12.46
CA GLY A 54 17.83 3.17 -11.34
C GLY A 54 18.24 3.86 -10.04
N HIS A 55 18.31 5.20 -10.02
CA HIS A 55 18.53 5.95 -8.80
C HIS A 55 17.42 5.67 -7.79
N ILE A 56 17.81 5.63 -6.52
CA ILE A 56 16.91 5.30 -5.42
C ILE A 56 16.67 6.58 -4.63
N TYR A 57 15.42 6.97 -4.46
CA TYR A 57 15.04 8.07 -3.58
C TYR A 57 14.49 7.50 -2.29
N LEU A 58 15.02 7.95 -1.17
CA LEU A 58 14.68 7.44 0.15
C LEU A 58 14.19 8.57 1.04
N GLY A 59 12.93 8.50 1.46
CA GLY A 59 12.30 9.38 2.41
C GLY A 59 12.50 8.86 3.83
N ALA A 60 13.02 9.72 4.70
CA ALA A 60 13.30 9.43 6.09
C ALA A 60 12.75 10.56 6.97
N VAL A 61 12.80 10.34 8.27
CA VAL A 61 12.59 11.42 9.23
C VAL A 61 13.70 12.46 9.05
N ASN A 62 13.32 13.72 8.86
CA ASN A 62 14.18 14.89 8.68
C ASN A 62 15.04 14.91 7.41
N ARG A 63 15.00 13.88 6.55
CA ARG A 63 15.86 13.80 5.37
C ARG A 63 15.22 13.11 4.17
N ILE A 64 15.69 13.49 2.98
CA ILE A 64 15.46 12.79 1.73
C ILE A 64 16.83 12.51 1.10
N TYR A 65 17.08 11.25 0.75
CA TYR A 65 18.32 10.84 0.10
C TYR A 65 18.07 10.49 -1.35
N LYS A 66 19.05 10.80 -2.20
CA LYS A 66 19.22 10.20 -3.52
C LYS A 66 20.43 9.27 -3.45
N LEU A 67 20.25 8.01 -3.79
CA LEU A 67 21.28 6.99 -3.80
C LEU A 67 21.52 6.48 -5.22
N SER A 68 22.74 6.01 -5.46
CA SER A 68 23.06 5.24 -6.66
C SER A 68 22.41 3.87 -6.61
N ASN A 69 22.45 3.16 -7.73
CA ASN A 69 21.94 1.79 -7.83
C ASN A 69 22.65 0.85 -6.85
N ASP A 70 23.86 1.19 -6.37
CA ASP A 70 24.62 0.40 -5.39
C ASP A 70 24.51 0.94 -3.96
N LEU A 71 23.44 1.72 -3.68
CA LEU A 71 23.12 2.27 -2.37
C LEU A 71 24.17 3.26 -1.82
N LYS A 72 24.98 3.87 -2.69
CA LYS A 72 25.87 4.96 -2.31
C LYS A 72 25.11 6.27 -2.30
N VAL A 73 25.27 7.08 -1.26
CA VAL A 73 24.66 8.42 -1.18
C VAL A 73 25.23 9.31 -2.29
N LEU A 74 24.34 9.87 -3.11
CA LEU A 74 24.66 10.86 -4.13
C LEU A 74 24.33 12.26 -3.62
N VAL A 75 23.14 12.43 -3.02
CA VAL A 75 22.66 13.71 -2.48
C VAL A 75 21.84 13.45 -1.22
N THR A 76 21.89 14.37 -0.27
CA THR A 76 20.99 14.42 0.89
C THR A 76 20.31 15.79 0.95
N HIS A 77 19.01 15.81 1.28
CA HIS A 77 18.21 17.01 1.43
C HIS A 77 17.60 17.02 2.83
N GLN A 78 17.88 18.06 3.61
CA GLN A 78 17.35 18.21 4.97
C GLN A 78 15.90 18.72 4.93
N THR A 79 15.01 18.07 5.65
CA THR A 79 13.59 18.43 5.75
C THR A 79 13.15 18.81 7.16
N GLY A 80 14.01 18.62 8.16
CA GLY A 80 13.79 18.96 9.57
C GLY A 80 15.02 18.67 10.44
N PRO A 81 14.89 18.62 11.78
CA PRO A 81 13.70 19.00 12.53
C PRO A 81 13.46 20.52 12.48
N ASP A 82 12.29 20.97 12.94
CA ASP A 82 12.01 22.41 13.10
C ASP A 82 10.98 22.67 14.22
N GLU A 83 10.92 23.91 14.72
CA GLU A 83 10.08 24.34 15.86
C GLU A 83 8.59 24.39 15.53
N ASP A 84 7.85 23.30 15.70
CA ASP A 84 6.43 23.24 15.31
C ASP A 84 5.55 22.75 16.46
N ASN A 85 4.23 22.89 16.29
CA ASN A 85 3.26 22.24 17.16
C ASN A 85 2.07 21.75 16.32
N PRO A 86 1.69 20.44 16.41
CA PRO A 86 0.58 19.87 15.66
C PRO A 86 -0.79 20.54 15.87
N LYS A 87 -0.94 21.36 16.92
CA LYS A 87 -2.16 22.14 17.20
C LYS A 87 -2.21 23.48 16.46
N CYS A 88 -1.11 23.97 15.91
CA CYS A 88 -1.07 25.24 15.18
C CYS A 88 -1.74 25.13 13.81
N TYR A 89 -2.89 25.76 13.63
CA TYR A 89 -3.57 25.86 12.33
C TYR A 89 -4.06 27.29 12.08
N PRO A 90 -3.66 27.95 10.97
CA PRO A 90 -2.62 27.54 10.03
C PRO A 90 -1.23 27.39 10.70
N PRO A 91 -0.26 26.77 10.01
CA PRO A 91 1.11 26.62 10.53
C PRO A 91 1.79 27.96 10.83
N ARG A 92 2.82 27.92 11.69
CA ARG A 92 3.53 29.12 12.16
C ARG A 92 4.15 29.98 11.04
N ILE A 93 4.49 29.35 9.92
CA ILE A 93 5.05 30.00 8.72
C ILE A 93 4.03 30.89 8.00
N VAL A 94 2.74 30.80 8.35
CA VAL A 94 1.65 31.63 7.81
C VAL A 94 1.06 32.56 8.87
N GLN A 95 0.86 32.07 10.10
CA GLN A 95 0.27 32.84 11.18
C GLN A 95 0.93 32.52 12.52
N THR A 96 1.08 33.53 13.38
CA THR A 96 1.57 33.32 14.75
C THR A 96 0.71 32.30 15.49
N CYS A 97 1.37 31.33 16.13
CA CYS A 97 0.72 30.31 16.94
C CYS A 97 0.87 30.61 18.44
N ASN A 98 -0.21 30.48 19.19
CA ASN A 98 -0.22 30.70 20.65
C ASN A 98 0.22 29.45 21.44
N GLU A 99 0.27 28.29 20.80
CA GLU A 99 0.71 27.05 21.42
C GLU A 99 2.24 27.05 21.55
N PRO A 100 2.81 26.45 22.62
CA PRO A 100 4.24 26.34 22.78
C PRO A 100 4.82 25.49 21.65
N LEU A 101 5.83 26.03 20.96
CA LEU A 101 6.55 25.31 19.92
C LEU A 101 7.59 24.41 20.55
N THR A 102 7.83 23.28 19.90
CA THR A 102 8.92 22.38 20.25
C THR A 102 9.64 21.92 18.99
N LEU A 103 10.94 21.70 19.11
CA LEU A 103 11.72 21.08 18.05
C LEU A 103 11.12 19.70 17.69
N THR A 104 10.48 19.65 16.52
CA THR A 104 9.66 18.54 16.08
C THR A 104 10.27 17.92 14.83
N ASN A 105 10.31 16.59 14.79
CA ASN A 105 10.79 15.83 13.65
C ASN A 105 9.81 15.88 12.47
N ASN A 106 10.34 16.01 11.26
CA ASN A 106 9.58 15.94 10.02
C ASN A 106 9.57 14.52 9.47
N ILE A 107 8.48 13.80 9.63
CA ILE A 107 8.34 12.43 9.15
C ILE A 107 7.99 12.47 7.66
N ASN A 108 8.75 11.77 6.82
CA ASN A 108 8.35 11.63 5.41
C ASN A 108 7.12 10.73 5.32
N LYS A 109 5.99 11.31 4.91
CA LYS A 109 4.71 10.62 4.79
C LYS A 109 4.45 10.10 3.38
N MET A 110 4.92 10.80 2.36
CA MET A 110 4.74 10.38 0.98
C MET A 110 5.96 10.74 0.13
N LEU A 111 6.28 9.87 -0.83
CA LEU A 111 7.37 10.05 -1.77
C LEU A 111 6.95 9.53 -3.14
N LEU A 112 6.82 10.40 -4.13
CA LEU A 112 6.37 10.06 -5.49
C LEU A 112 7.26 10.72 -6.54
N ILE A 113 7.57 9.98 -7.60
CA ILE A 113 8.29 10.51 -8.77
C ILE A 113 7.27 11.04 -9.77
N ASP A 114 7.35 12.33 -10.09
CA ASP A 114 6.66 12.97 -11.20
C ASP A 114 7.59 12.92 -12.43
N TYR A 115 7.42 11.87 -13.22
CA TYR A 115 8.28 11.60 -14.38
C TYR A 115 8.14 12.63 -15.50
N LYS A 116 6.97 13.28 -15.61
CA LYS A 116 6.67 14.24 -16.68
C LYS A 116 7.38 15.56 -16.43
N GLU A 117 7.37 16.02 -15.17
CA GLU A 117 8.01 17.27 -14.76
C GLU A 117 9.41 17.09 -14.17
N ASN A 118 9.98 15.86 -14.24
CA ASN A 118 11.33 15.52 -13.78
C ASN A 118 11.61 15.93 -12.32
N ARG A 119 10.63 15.69 -11.44
CA ARG A 119 10.69 16.09 -10.02
C ARG A 119 10.17 14.99 -9.09
N LEU A 120 10.50 15.14 -7.83
CA LEU A 120 10.11 14.31 -6.70
C LEU A 120 9.14 15.10 -5.83
N ILE A 121 7.97 14.54 -5.56
CA ILE A 121 7.00 15.07 -4.61
C ILE A 121 7.25 14.38 -3.28
N ALA A 122 7.66 15.15 -2.26
CA ALA A 122 7.96 14.64 -0.94
C ALA A 122 7.15 15.41 0.12
N CYS A 123 6.21 14.71 0.76
CA CYS A 123 5.32 15.33 1.76
C CYS A 123 5.72 14.91 3.17
N GLY A 124 5.79 15.90 4.06
CA GLY A 124 6.20 15.74 5.45
C GLY A 124 5.03 15.70 6.43
N SER A 125 5.32 15.60 7.72
CA SER A 125 4.35 15.78 8.81
C SER A 125 4.35 17.20 9.39
N LEU A 126 5.48 17.92 9.31
CA LEU A 126 5.58 19.30 9.80
C LEU A 126 4.66 20.25 9.06
N TYR A 127 4.30 21.34 9.74
CA TYR A 127 3.47 22.43 9.23
C TYR A 127 2.13 21.93 8.69
N GLN A 128 1.45 21.07 9.46
CA GLN A 128 0.19 20.45 9.05
C GLN A 128 0.29 19.61 7.76
N GLY A 129 1.51 19.15 7.43
CA GLY A 129 1.79 18.22 6.35
C GLY A 129 1.94 18.88 4.98
N ILE A 130 2.77 19.91 4.86
CA ILE A 130 3.13 20.50 3.56
C ILE A 130 4.01 19.56 2.72
N CYS A 131 3.99 19.79 1.40
CA CYS A 131 4.83 19.07 0.45
C CYS A 131 5.96 19.94 -0.12
N LYS A 132 7.10 19.30 -0.35
CA LYS A 132 8.23 19.83 -1.10
C LYS A 132 8.28 19.19 -2.49
N LEU A 133 8.63 19.98 -3.49
CA LEU A 133 8.93 19.54 -4.85
C LEU A 133 10.44 19.64 -5.04
N LEU A 134 11.10 18.51 -5.26
CA LEU A 134 12.56 18.44 -5.41
C LEU A 134 12.93 18.00 -6.81
N ARG A 135 13.97 18.58 -7.40
CA ARG A 135 14.47 18.14 -8.72
C ARG A 135 15.10 16.75 -8.59
N LEU A 136 14.84 15.86 -9.55
CA LEU A 136 15.36 14.47 -9.50
C LEU A 136 16.90 14.41 -9.55
N GLU A 137 17.55 15.36 -10.22
CA GLU A 137 19.01 15.33 -10.40
C GLU A 137 19.79 15.58 -9.10
N ASP A 138 19.44 16.65 -8.38
CA ASP A 138 20.25 17.24 -7.31
C ASP A 138 19.45 17.48 -6.01
N LEU A 139 18.19 17.01 -5.95
CA LEU A 139 17.26 17.29 -4.85
C LEU A 139 17.09 18.80 -4.53
N PHE A 140 17.34 19.68 -5.49
CA PHE A 140 17.12 21.10 -5.32
C PHE A 140 15.62 21.39 -5.12
N LYS A 141 15.27 22.22 -4.13
CA LYS A 141 13.89 22.58 -3.83
C LYS A 141 13.32 23.48 -4.92
N LEU A 142 12.48 22.92 -5.77
CA LEU A 142 11.76 23.62 -6.84
C LEU A 142 10.57 24.43 -6.32
N GLY A 143 9.98 23.99 -5.20
CA GLY A 143 8.82 24.65 -4.61
C GLY A 143 8.40 23.98 -3.31
N GLU A 144 7.77 24.76 -2.44
CA GLU A 144 7.18 24.31 -1.18
C GLU A 144 5.94 25.17 -0.91
N PRO A 145 4.81 24.86 -1.55
CA PRO A 145 3.59 25.64 -1.37
C PRO A 145 3.11 25.55 0.08
N PHE A 146 2.81 26.70 0.70
CA PHE A 146 2.29 26.75 2.08
C PHE A 146 1.23 27.84 2.32
N HIS A 147 0.93 28.71 1.34
CA HIS A 147 0.04 29.86 1.58
C HIS A 147 -1.47 29.56 1.66
N LYS A 148 -1.93 28.42 1.13
CA LYS A 148 -3.35 28.06 1.05
C LYS A 148 -3.68 26.85 1.92
N LYS A 149 -4.95 26.72 2.30
CA LYS A 149 -5.43 25.58 3.10
C LYS A 149 -5.21 24.25 2.38
N GLU A 150 -5.34 24.26 1.06
CA GLU A 150 -5.11 23.12 0.19
C GLU A 150 -3.64 22.69 0.16
N HIS A 151 -2.70 23.53 0.57
CA HIS A 151 -1.29 23.11 0.63
C HIS A 151 -0.99 22.22 1.84
N TYR A 152 -1.88 22.19 2.85
CA TYR A 152 -1.75 21.34 4.02
C TYR A 152 -2.46 20.00 3.77
N LEU A 153 -1.72 18.89 3.81
CA LEU A 153 -2.30 17.57 3.58
C LEU A 153 -2.90 16.95 4.84
N SER A 154 -2.06 16.84 5.88
CA SER A 154 -2.38 16.24 7.17
C SER A 154 -1.09 16.16 8.00
N GLY A 155 -1.13 16.67 9.23
CA GLY A 155 -0.04 16.59 10.20
C GLY A 155 0.10 15.24 10.92
N VAL A 156 -0.65 14.19 10.55
CA VAL A 156 -0.55 12.85 11.19
C VAL A 156 0.89 12.35 11.18
N ASN A 157 1.41 11.94 12.33
CA ASN A 157 2.79 11.46 12.50
C ASN A 157 3.01 10.00 12.03
N GLU A 158 1.95 9.24 11.76
CA GLU A 158 2.07 7.87 11.21
C GLU A 158 2.46 7.92 9.72
N SER A 159 3.66 7.44 9.37
CA SER A 159 4.20 7.50 8.00
C SER A 159 3.41 6.67 6.98
N GLY A 160 2.83 5.54 7.40
CA GLY A 160 2.11 4.61 6.51
C GLY A 160 0.62 4.92 6.31
N SER A 161 0.15 6.07 6.80
CA SER A 161 -1.28 6.44 6.79
C SER A 161 -1.72 7.21 5.53
N VAL A 162 -0.79 7.52 4.63
CA VAL A 162 -1.04 8.26 3.39
C VAL A 162 -0.53 7.50 2.17
N PHE A 163 -1.24 7.65 1.05
CA PHE A 163 -0.77 7.22 -0.25
C PHE A 163 -1.24 8.19 -1.33
N GLY A 164 -0.47 8.32 -2.40
CA GLY A 164 -0.85 9.12 -3.56
C GLY A 164 -0.54 8.44 -4.87
N VAL A 165 -1.29 8.83 -5.91
CA VAL A 165 -1.16 8.34 -7.27
C VAL A 165 -1.17 9.55 -8.20
N ILE A 166 -0.09 9.72 -8.97
CA ILE A 166 -0.02 10.72 -10.03
C ILE A 166 -0.69 10.14 -11.28
N VAL A 167 -1.60 10.92 -11.87
CA VAL A 167 -2.30 10.58 -13.10
C VAL A 167 -1.99 11.68 -14.12
N SER A 168 -1.21 11.30 -15.14
CA SER A 168 -0.83 12.20 -16.22
C SER A 168 -1.70 11.99 -17.45
N TYR A 169 -2.08 13.09 -18.10
CA TYR A 169 -2.71 13.10 -19.42
C TYR A 169 -1.80 13.83 -20.40
N SER A 170 -1.79 13.40 -21.67
CA SER A 170 -0.86 13.91 -22.69
C SER A 170 -0.94 15.42 -22.89
N ASN A 171 -2.12 16.03 -22.72
CA ASN A 171 -2.38 17.44 -23.04
C ASN A 171 -2.97 18.26 -21.88
N MET A 172 -3.04 17.72 -20.66
CA MET A 172 -3.53 18.43 -19.47
C MET A 172 -2.47 18.47 -18.38
N ASP A 173 -2.63 19.37 -17.42
CA ASP A 173 -1.88 19.32 -16.18
C ASP A 173 -2.17 18.00 -15.46
N ASP A 174 -1.13 17.45 -14.84
CA ASP A 174 -1.24 16.19 -14.14
C ASP A 174 -2.09 16.37 -12.88
N LYS A 175 -2.74 15.28 -12.47
CA LYS A 175 -3.56 15.25 -11.25
C LYS A 175 -2.89 14.35 -10.23
N LEU A 176 -2.91 14.77 -8.98
CA LEU A 176 -2.54 13.96 -7.82
C LEU A 176 -3.81 13.52 -7.11
N PHE A 177 -4.11 12.22 -7.15
CA PHE A 177 -5.03 11.63 -6.20
C PHE A 177 -4.27 11.33 -4.92
N ILE A 178 -4.69 11.90 -3.80
CA ILE A 178 -4.04 11.71 -2.51
C ILE A 178 -5.05 11.41 -1.44
N ALA A 179 -4.70 10.46 -0.58
CA ALA A 179 -5.57 10.00 0.47
C ALA A 179 -4.79 9.80 1.77
N THR A 180 -5.28 10.35 2.88
CA THR A 180 -4.60 10.46 4.17
C THR A 180 -5.56 10.29 5.33
N ALA A 181 -5.03 9.76 6.43
CA ALA A 181 -5.60 9.91 7.76
C ALA A 181 -5.71 11.41 8.15
N VAL A 182 -6.71 11.74 8.96
CA VAL A 182 -7.06 13.14 9.32
C VAL A 182 -6.88 13.49 10.80
N ASP A 183 -6.59 12.53 11.69
CA ASP A 183 -6.33 12.77 13.11
C ASP A 183 -7.43 13.57 13.83
N GLY A 184 -8.70 13.24 13.56
CA GLY A 184 -9.83 13.96 14.16
C GLY A 184 -10.00 15.41 13.67
N LYS A 185 -9.38 15.79 12.54
CA LYS A 185 -9.47 17.13 11.94
C LYS A 185 -10.23 17.14 10.60
N PRO A 186 -11.49 16.65 10.54
CA PRO A 186 -12.25 16.56 9.28
C PRO A 186 -12.54 17.90 8.63
N GLU A 187 -12.61 18.98 9.41
CA GLU A 187 -12.84 20.32 8.89
C GLU A 187 -11.64 20.84 8.08
N TYR A 188 -10.43 20.45 8.48
CA TYR A 188 -9.18 20.94 7.89
C TYR A 188 -8.77 20.14 6.67
N PHE A 189 -8.88 18.81 6.72
CA PHE A 189 -8.32 17.93 5.72
C PHE A 189 -9.37 16.98 5.14
N PRO A 190 -9.50 16.88 3.80
CA PRO A 190 -10.19 15.75 3.20
C PRO A 190 -9.38 14.47 3.39
N THR A 191 -10.08 13.36 3.59
CA THR A 191 -9.44 12.06 3.72
C THR A 191 -8.99 11.50 2.36
N ILE A 192 -9.67 11.90 1.27
CA ILE A 192 -9.25 11.63 -0.11
C ILE A 192 -9.57 12.83 -0.99
N SER A 193 -8.68 13.17 -1.92
CA SER A 193 -8.85 14.31 -2.83
C SER A 193 -8.12 14.14 -4.14
N SER A 194 -8.59 14.83 -5.19
CA SER A 194 -7.90 15.00 -6.47
C SER A 194 -7.43 16.44 -6.57
N ARG A 195 -6.13 16.61 -6.82
CA ARG A 195 -5.43 17.89 -6.74
C ARG A 195 -4.64 18.16 -8.01
N LYS A 196 -4.50 19.43 -8.37
CA LYS A 196 -3.74 19.88 -9.54
C LYS A 196 -2.23 19.78 -9.27
N LEU A 197 -1.48 19.25 -10.22
CA LEU A 197 -0.02 19.32 -10.26
C LEU A 197 0.38 20.26 -11.39
N THR A 198 0.64 21.52 -11.06
CA THR A 198 1.05 22.53 -12.03
C THR A 198 2.49 22.27 -12.50
N LYS A 199 2.81 22.69 -13.73
CA LYS A 199 4.19 22.61 -14.24
C LYS A 199 5.14 23.49 -13.43
N ASN A 200 4.73 24.73 -13.17
CA ASN A 200 5.47 25.62 -12.28
C ASN A 200 5.27 25.17 -10.82
N SER A 201 6.36 24.74 -10.18
CA SER A 201 6.40 24.25 -8.80
C SER A 201 6.11 25.33 -7.74
N GLU A 202 6.22 26.61 -8.10
CA GLU A 202 5.91 27.75 -7.23
C GLU A 202 4.52 28.36 -7.51
N ALA A 203 3.78 27.80 -8.46
CA ALA A 203 2.46 28.32 -8.78
C ALA A 203 1.52 28.18 -7.58
N ASP A 204 0.78 29.24 -7.30
CA ASP A 204 -0.24 29.29 -6.25
C ASP A 204 -1.42 28.31 -6.48
N GLY A 205 -1.53 27.76 -7.69
CA GLY A 205 -2.49 26.70 -8.03
C GLY A 205 -2.00 25.27 -7.73
N MET A 206 -0.77 25.10 -7.25
CA MET A 206 -0.23 23.78 -6.88
C MET A 206 -1.05 23.16 -5.75
N PHE A 207 -1.40 21.89 -5.89
CA PHE A 207 -2.25 21.14 -4.94
C PHE A 207 -3.68 21.67 -4.74
N ALA A 208 -4.11 22.70 -5.47
CA ALA A 208 -5.52 23.11 -5.47
C ALA A 208 -6.40 21.95 -5.95
N TYR A 209 -7.65 21.88 -5.47
CA TYR A 209 -8.60 20.88 -5.96
C TYR A 209 -8.77 20.99 -7.48
N VAL A 210 -8.91 19.85 -8.15
CA VAL A 210 -9.18 19.79 -9.60
C VAL A 210 -10.46 20.56 -9.91
N PHE A 211 -11.48 20.38 -9.08
CA PHE A 211 -12.75 21.09 -9.13
C PHE A 211 -13.20 21.49 -7.72
N HIS A 212 -13.74 22.70 -7.58
CA HIS A 212 -14.26 23.22 -6.32
C HIS A 212 -15.32 24.29 -6.59
N ASP A 213 -16.55 24.03 -6.16
CA ASP A 213 -17.63 25.00 -6.06
C ASP A 213 -18.24 24.97 -4.64
N GLU A 214 -19.33 25.70 -4.41
CA GLU A 214 -20.00 25.82 -3.11
C GLU A 214 -20.56 24.49 -2.56
N PHE A 215 -20.92 23.54 -3.44
CA PHE A 215 -21.61 22.30 -3.10
C PHE A 215 -20.78 21.04 -3.35
N VAL A 216 -19.92 21.07 -4.35
CA VAL A 216 -19.16 19.94 -4.88
C VAL A 216 -17.70 20.31 -5.00
N ALA A 217 -16.85 19.41 -4.54
CA ALA A 217 -15.41 19.54 -4.70
C ALA A 217 -14.83 18.16 -5.02
N SER A 218 -13.66 18.14 -5.66
CA SER A 218 -12.94 16.91 -5.98
C SER A 218 -12.25 16.34 -4.73
N MET A 219 -13.02 16.08 -3.67
CA MET A 219 -12.59 15.59 -2.37
C MET A 219 -13.74 14.93 -1.58
N ILE A 220 -13.40 14.07 -0.63
CA ILE A 220 -14.33 13.55 0.39
C ILE A 220 -13.74 13.84 1.78
N LYS A 221 -14.60 14.35 2.66
CA LYS A 221 -14.31 14.59 4.09
C LYS A 221 -15.06 13.57 4.94
N ILE A 222 -14.49 13.26 6.10
CA ILE A 222 -15.17 12.45 7.12
C ILE A 222 -16.21 13.35 7.80
N PRO A 223 -17.50 12.99 7.86
CA PRO A 223 -18.50 13.80 8.56
C PRO A 223 -18.22 13.90 10.06
N SER A 224 -18.53 15.06 10.68
CA SER A 224 -18.38 15.25 12.14
C SER A 224 -19.25 14.28 12.96
N ASP A 225 -20.40 13.87 12.43
CA ASP A 225 -21.28 12.88 13.07
C ASP A 225 -20.58 11.52 13.25
N THR A 226 -19.68 11.15 12.34
CA THR A 226 -18.89 9.91 12.42
C THR A 226 -17.99 9.91 13.65
N PHE A 227 -17.36 11.05 13.97
CA PHE A 227 -16.55 11.21 15.18
C PHE A 227 -17.38 11.23 16.47
N THR A 228 -18.66 11.59 16.39
CA THR A 228 -19.57 11.50 17.55
C THR A 228 -19.86 10.03 17.89
N ILE A 229 -19.91 9.15 16.89
CA ILE A 229 -20.15 7.71 17.06
C ILE A 229 -18.85 6.99 17.44
N ILE A 230 -17.75 7.27 16.73
CA ILE A 230 -16.42 6.69 16.95
C ILE A 230 -15.41 7.85 17.02
N PRO A 231 -15.04 8.33 18.22
CA PRO A 231 -14.16 9.49 18.39
C PRO A 231 -12.80 9.38 17.70
N ASP A 232 -12.23 8.18 17.67
CA ASP A 232 -10.92 7.91 17.05
C ASP A 232 -11.06 7.36 15.61
N PHE A 233 -12.19 7.62 14.93
CA PHE A 233 -12.40 7.16 13.57
C PHE A 233 -11.38 7.79 12.62
N ASP A 234 -10.64 6.96 11.90
CA ASP A 234 -9.76 7.44 10.84
C ASP A 234 -9.62 6.38 9.74
N ILE A 235 -9.23 6.82 8.55
CA ILE A 235 -9.05 5.97 7.38
C ILE A 235 -7.56 5.93 7.03
N TYR A 236 -6.96 4.75 7.12
CA TYR A 236 -5.54 4.56 6.86
C TYR A 236 -5.34 4.02 5.45
N TYR A 237 -4.58 4.75 4.62
CA TYR A 237 -4.37 4.43 3.21
C TYR A 237 -3.06 3.65 3.02
N ILE A 238 -3.16 2.32 3.01
CA ILE A 238 -2.02 1.40 3.06
C ILE A 238 -1.31 1.29 1.71
N TYR A 239 -2.05 1.38 0.60
CA TYR A 239 -1.51 1.29 -0.76
C TYR A 239 -2.43 1.99 -1.75
N GLY A 240 -1.89 2.43 -2.88
CA GLY A 240 -2.66 3.01 -3.98
C GLY A 240 -1.99 2.74 -5.32
N PHE A 241 -2.81 2.62 -6.36
CA PHE A 241 -2.31 2.35 -7.72
C PHE A 241 -3.29 2.87 -8.77
N SER A 242 -2.80 2.98 -10.01
CA SER A 242 -3.64 3.23 -11.17
C SER A 242 -3.72 1.98 -12.05
N SER A 243 -4.91 1.68 -12.56
CA SER A 243 -5.13 0.65 -13.58
C SER A 243 -6.32 1.05 -14.45
N GLY A 244 -6.20 0.87 -15.77
CA GLY A 244 -7.21 1.29 -16.74
C GLY A 244 -7.58 2.77 -16.58
N ASN A 245 -8.88 3.09 -16.54
CA ASN A 245 -9.39 4.45 -16.35
C ASN A 245 -9.59 4.84 -14.86
N PHE A 246 -9.05 4.05 -13.94
CA PHE A 246 -9.34 4.18 -12.52
C PHE A 246 -8.08 4.40 -11.68
N VAL A 247 -8.30 4.96 -10.50
CA VAL A 247 -7.37 4.92 -9.37
C VAL A 247 -7.99 4.10 -8.25
N TYR A 248 -7.14 3.38 -7.55
CA TYR A 248 -7.53 2.47 -6.48
C TYR A 248 -6.74 2.79 -5.23
N PHE A 249 -7.39 2.73 -4.08
CA PHE A 249 -6.75 2.81 -2.77
C PHE A 249 -7.18 1.64 -1.92
N LEU A 250 -6.24 1.09 -1.16
CA LEU A 250 -6.54 0.08 -0.16
C LEU A 250 -6.49 0.70 1.22
N THR A 251 -7.61 0.61 1.92
CA THR A 251 -7.81 1.26 3.21
C THR A 251 -7.94 0.25 4.33
N LEU A 252 -7.62 0.70 5.53
CA LEU A 252 -8.00 0.06 6.77
C LEU A 252 -8.78 1.09 7.58
N GLN A 253 -10.01 0.77 7.96
CA GLN A 253 -10.89 1.70 8.68
C GLN A 253 -11.68 0.99 9.77
N PRO A 254 -12.04 1.67 10.87
CA PRO A 254 -12.98 1.17 11.87
C PRO A 254 -14.33 0.75 11.27
N GLU A 255 -14.92 -0.36 11.74
CA GLU A 255 -16.31 -0.67 11.44
C GLU A 255 -17.25 0.24 12.23
N MET A 256 -18.23 0.83 11.54
CA MET A 256 -19.26 1.66 12.14
C MET A 256 -20.32 0.85 12.88
N ILE A 257 -20.53 -0.40 12.46
CA ILE A 257 -21.52 -1.31 13.03
C ILE A 257 -20.78 -2.42 13.74
N SER A 258 -20.89 -2.47 15.07
CA SER A 258 -20.33 -3.58 15.85
C SER A 258 -20.98 -4.90 15.43
N PRO A 259 -20.22 -6.01 15.30
CA PRO A 259 -20.79 -7.31 14.99
C PRO A 259 -21.89 -7.68 16.01
N PRO A 260 -23.07 -8.16 15.55
CA PRO A 260 -24.14 -8.57 16.46
C PRO A 260 -23.62 -9.66 17.42
N GLY A 261 -23.75 -9.42 18.73
CA GLY A 261 -23.24 -10.31 19.78
C GLY A 261 -21.87 -9.93 20.37
N SER A 262 -21.21 -8.88 19.89
CA SER A 262 -20.00 -8.34 20.53
C SER A 262 -20.35 -7.62 21.84
N THR A 263 -20.06 -8.24 22.97
CA THR A 263 -20.09 -7.62 24.30
C THR A 263 -18.83 -6.77 24.59
N THR A 264 -17.85 -6.78 23.68
CA THR A 264 -16.58 -6.07 23.84
C THR A 264 -16.63 -4.69 23.18
N LYS A 265 -16.26 -3.64 23.94
CA LYS A 265 -16.05 -2.26 23.46
C LYS A 265 -14.81 -2.11 22.54
N GLU A 266 -14.20 -3.21 22.10
CA GLU A 266 -12.98 -3.16 21.29
C GLU A 266 -13.30 -2.82 19.84
N GLN A 267 -12.67 -1.76 19.33
CA GLN A 267 -12.79 -1.35 17.94
C GLN A 267 -12.26 -2.45 17.00
N VAL A 268 -13.11 -2.85 16.04
CA VAL A 268 -12.76 -3.73 14.93
C VAL A 268 -12.53 -2.90 13.66
N TYR A 269 -11.68 -3.41 12.77
CA TYR A 269 -11.29 -2.76 11.53
C TYR A 269 -11.62 -3.66 10.34
N THR A 270 -12.03 -3.03 9.23
CA THR A 270 -12.19 -3.68 7.93
C THR A 270 -11.18 -3.13 6.95
N SER A 271 -10.59 -4.01 6.15
CA SER A 271 -9.85 -3.60 4.96
C SER A 271 -10.80 -3.41 3.79
N LYS A 272 -10.69 -2.30 3.07
CA LYS A 272 -11.49 -2.04 1.88
C LYS A 272 -10.64 -1.64 0.68
N LEU A 273 -11.18 -1.83 -0.50
CA LEU A 273 -10.70 -1.26 -1.74
C LEU A 273 -11.64 -0.13 -2.14
N VAL A 274 -11.07 1.06 -2.31
CA VAL A 274 -11.71 2.25 -2.86
C VAL A 274 -11.37 2.33 -4.33
N ARG A 275 -12.34 2.68 -5.19
CA ARG A 275 -12.12 2.97 -6.62
C ARG A 275 -12.73 4.32 -6.99
N LEU A 276 -12.01 5.08 -7.83
CA LEU A 276 -12.46 6.34 -8.42
C LEU A 276 -12.07 6.39 -9.91
N CYS A 277 -12.90 7.01 -10.73
CA CYS A 277 -12.53 7.38 -12.10
C CYS A 277 -11.51 8.50 -12.10
N LYS A 278 -10.56 8.46 -13.03
CA LYS A 278 -9.54 9.52 -13.19
C LYS A 278 -10.13 10.84 -13.70
N GLU A 279 -11.18 10.75 -14.51
CA GLU A 279 -11.84 11.89 -15.15
C GLU A 279 -12.98 12.48 -14.31
N ASP A 280 -13.40 11.79 -13.26
CA ASP A 280 -14.47 12.23 -12.38
C ASP A 280 -13.98 13.33 -11.43
N THR A 281 -14.43 14.55 -11.69
CA THR A 281 -14.12 15.73 -10.87
C THR A 281 -15.10 15.91 -9.71
N ALA A 282 -16.25 15.24 -9.74
CA ALA A 282 -17.31 15.36 -8.73
C ALA A 282 -17.24 14.26 -7.65
N PHE A 283 -16.39 13.25 -7.84
CA PHE A 283 -16.25 12.09 -6.95
C PHE A 283 -17.50 11.20 -6.89
N ASN A 284 -18.36 11.28 -7.90
CA ASN A 284 -19.56 10.45 -8.06
C ASN A 284 -19.24 8.97 -8.31
N SER A 285 -18.04 8.68 -8.83
CA SER A 285 -17.55 7.32 -9.09
C SER A 285 -17.05 6.58 -7.85
N TYR A 286 -17.07 7.23 -6.67
CA TYR A 286 -16.53 6.66 -5.44
C TYR A 286 -17.28 5.39 -5.04
N VAL A 287 -16.53 4.28 -4.95
CA VAL A 287 -17.03 3.00 -4.47
C VAL A 287 -16.07 2.34 -3.49
N GLU A 288 -16.60 1.76 -2.42
CA GLU A 288 -15.86 1.01 -1.40
C GLU A 288 -16.29 -0.46 -1.34
N VAL A 289 -15.31 -1.37 -1.39
CA VAL A 289 -15.55 -2.81 -1.33
C VAL A 289 -14.72 -3.45 -0.21
N PRO A 290 -15.32 -4.12 0.79
CA PRO A 290 -14.56 -4.89 1.76
C PRO A 290 -13.76 -6.00 1.07
N ILE A 291 -12.50 -6.16 1.48
CA ILE A 291 -11.60 -7.18 0.95
C ILE A 291 -10.92 -7.96 2.08
N GLY A 292 -10.61 -9.22 1.80
CA GLY A 292 -9.89 -10.09 2.71
C GLY A 292 -9.76 -11.48 2.09
N CYS A 293 -9.21 -12.42 2.85
CA CYS A 293 -9.14 -13.82 2.43
C CYS A 293 -9.32 -14.75 3.62
N GLU A 294 -9.67 -15.99 3.32
CA GLU A 294 -9.91 -17.02 4.33
C GLU A 294 -9.18 -18.29 3.92
N LYS A 295 -8.53 -18.95 4.88
CA LYS A 295 -7.89 -20.26 4.67
C LYS A 295 -8.20 -21.16 5.86
N ASN A 296 -8.78 -22.33 5.60
CA ASN A 296 -9.11 -23.33 6.64
C ASN A 296 -9.94 -22.76 7.81
N GLY A 297 -10.93 -21.91 7.53
CA GLY A 297 -11.77 -21.27 8.55
C GLY A 297 -11.12 -20.09 9.29
N VAL A 298 -9.90 -19.70 8.94
CA VAL A 298 -9.23 -18.52 9.50
C VAL A 298 -9.38 -17.33 8.55
N GLU A 299 -9.98 -16.25 9.06
CA GLU A 299 -10.11 -15.00 8.31
C GLU A 299 -8.90 -14.06 8.50
N TYR A 300 -8.43 -13.51 7.40
CA TYR A 300 -7.38 -12.49 7.34
C TYR A 300 -7.97 -11.20 6.76
N ARG A 301 -8.19 -10.20 7.63
CA ARG A 301 -8.94 -8.96 7.30
C ARG A 301 -8.16 -7.67 7.55
N LEU A 302 -6.95 -7.73 8.12
CA LEU A 302 -6.14 -6.54 8.43
C LEU A 302 -5.01 -6.36 7.43
N LEU A 303 -5.20 -5.51 6.42
CA LEU A 303 -4.22 -5.26 5.37
C LEU A 303 -2.94 -4.66 5.94
N GLN A 304 -1.80 -5.24 5.56
CA GLN A 304 -0.47 -4.79 5.94
C GLN A 304 0.27 -4.14 4.77
N ALA A 305 0.14 -4.72 3.57
CA ALA A 305 0.77 -4.23 2.35
C ALA A 305 0.07 -4.79 1.12
N ALA A 306 0.32 -4.15 -0.02
CA ALA A 306 -0.12 -4.64 -1.31
C ALA A 306 0.83 -4.20 -2.43
N TYR A 307 0.73 -4.88 -3.58
CA TYR A 307 1.46 -4.56 -4.78
C TYR A 307 0.69 -5.01 -6.03
N LEU A 308 0.54 -4.11 -7.01
CA LEU A 308 -0.04 -4.44 -8.30
C LEU A 308 1.04 -5.02 -9.22
N SER A 309 0.77 -6.18 -9.83
CA SER A 309 1.68 -6.77 -10.82
C SER A 309 0.90 -7.47 -11.92
N LYS A 310 1.59 -7.86 -12.99
CA LYS A 310 1.01 -8.67 -14.07
C LYS A 310 0.96 -10.13 -13.67
N ALA A 311 -0.03 -10.85 -14.19
CA ALA A 311 -0.17 -12.27 -13.95
C ALA A 311 1.02 -13.06 -14.55
N GLY A 312 1.41 -12.78 -15.79
CA GLY A 312 2.28 -13.66 -16.54
C GLY A 312 1.59 -14.97 -16.94
N ALA A 313 2.06 -15.62 -18.01
CA ALA A 313 1.28 -16.65 -18.69
C ALA A 313 0.95 -17.89 -17.82
N ILE A 314 1.81 -18.27 -16.87
CA ILE A 314 1.62 -19.48 -16.07
C ILE A 314 0.55 -19.28 -14.99
N LEU A 315 0.62 -18.17 -14.24
CA LEU A 315 -0.39 -17.85 -13.23
C LEU A 315 -1.73 -17.52 -13.89
N ALA A 316 -1.70 -16.75 -14.98
CA ALA A 316 -2.89 -16.39 -15.75
C ALA A 316 -3.73 -17.62 -16.16
N ARG A 317 -3.07 -18.65 -16.74
CA ARG A 317 -3.74 -19.91 -17.10
C ARG A 317 -4.43 -20.60 -15.91
N SER A 318 -3.82 -20.52 -14.73
CA SER A 318 -4.38 -21.15 -13.52
C SER A 318 -5.54 -20.37 -12.91
N LEU A 319 -5.59 -19.06 -13.15
CA LEU A 319 -6.60 -18.15 -12.62
C LEU A 319 -7.78 -17.93 -13.59
N GLY A 320 -7.67 -18.44 -14.82
CA GLY A 320 -8.62 -18.11 -15.90
C GLY A 320 -8.52 -16.64 -16.32
N ALA A 321 -7.31 -16.06 -16.25
CA ALA A 321 -7.01 -14.68 -16.57
C ALA A 321 -6.13 -14.57 -17.83
N SER A 322 -5.97 -13.37 -18.36
CA SER A 322 -4.98 -13.02 -19.39
C SER A 322 -3.59 -12.83 -18.77
N PRO A 323 -2.48 -13.12 -19.48
CA PRO A 323 -1.13 -12.81 -19.00
C PRO A 323 -0.93 -11.35 -18.58
N ASP A 324 -1.63 -10.43 -19.23
CA ASP A 324 -1.54 -8.98 -19.02
C ASP A 324 -2.58 -8.45 -18.02
N ASP A 325 -3.46 -9.31 -17.49
CA ASP A 325 -4.40 -8.92 -16.45
C ASP A 325 -3.64 -8.51 -15.19
N ASP A 326 -4.16 -7.46 -14.55
CA ASP A 326 -3.63 -6.96 -13.29
C ASP A 326 -4.04 -7.85 -12.12
N ILE A 327 -3.03 -8.29 -11.37
CA ILE A 327 -3.15 -9.10 -10.16
C ILE A 327 -2.67 -8.26 -8.97
N LEU A 328 -3.57 -8.08 -8.00
CA LEU A 328 -3.27 -7.39 -6.77
C LEU A 328 -2.79 -8.41 -5.74
N PHE A 329 -1.51 -8.34 -5.38
CA PHE A 329 -0.91 -9.09 -4.29
C PHE A 329 -1.13 -8.33 -2.99
N THR A 330 -1.52 -9.02 -1.94
CA THR A 330 -1.88 -8.41 -0.65
C THR A 330 -1.37 -9.26 0.50
N VAL A 331 -1.00 -8.62 1.59
CA VAL A 331 -0.67 -9.28 2.86
C VAL A 331 -1.68 -8.84 3.91
N PHE A 332 -2.34 -9.82 4.54
CA PHE A 332 -3.28 -9.58 5.63
C PHE A 332 -2.82 -10.27 6.91
N SER A 333 -3.01 -9.62 8.05
CA SER A 333 -2.96 -10.27 9.37
C SER A 333 -4.32 -10.87 9.73
N LYS A 334 -4.30 -11.89 10.58
CA LYS A 334 -5.49 -12.58 11.10
C LYS A 334 -6.41 -11.67 11.91
N GLY A 335 -7.71 -11.89 11.76
CA GLY A 335 -8.76 -11.23 12.53
C GLY A 335 -9.01 -9.79 12.09
N GLN A 336 -9.67 -9.01 12.95
CA GLN A 336 -10.10 -7.62 12.70
C GLN A 336 -9.73 -6.66 13.84
N LYS A 337 -9.04 -7.13 14.88
CA LYS A 337 -8.74 -6.37 16.09
C LYS A 337 -7.28 -5.94 16.14
N ARG A 338 -6.98 -4.91 16.93
CA ARG A 338 -5.61 -4.49 17.29
C ARG A 338 -4.72 -4.08 16.09
N LYS A 339 -5.14 -3.09 15.27
CA LYS A 339 -4.32 -2.51 14.17
C LYS A 339 -2.84 -2.33 14.57
N MET A 340 -2.57 -1.54 15.62
CA MET A 340 -1.22 -1.18 16.06
C MET A 340 -0.35 -2.38 16.46
N LYS A 341 -0.96 -3.49 16.90
CA LYS A 341 -0.26 -4.72 17.29
C LYS A 341 -0.97 -5.93 16.69
N SER A 342 -1.02 -5.94 15.36
CA SER A 342 -1.64 -7.03 14.60
C SER A 342 -0.96 -8.35 14.93
N LEU A 343 -1.73 -9.45 14.86
CA LEU A 343 -1.23 -10.79 15.15
C LEU A 343 -0.13 -11.21 14.17
N ASP A 344 0.73 -12.11 14.64
CA ASP A 344 1.83 -12.66 13.84
C ASP A 344 1.34 -13.50 12.66
N GLU A 345 0.22 -14.19 12.86
CA GLU A 345 -0.41 -14.99 11.82
C GLU A 345 -0.88 -14.10 10.66
N SER A 346 -0.35 -14.37 9.47
CA SER A 346 -0.55 -13.56 8.28
C SER A 346 -0.68 -14.40 7.01
N ALA A 347 -1.36 -13.86 6.00
CA ALA A 347 -1.59 -14.52 4.71
C ALA A 347 -1.22 -13.60 3.54
N LEU A 348 -0.51 -14.17 2.55
CA LEU A 348 -0.34 -13.61 1.22
C LEU A 348 -1.52 -14.06 0.37
N CYS A 349 -2.29 -13.10 -0.13
CA CYS A 349 -3.50 -13.33 -0.90
C CYS A 349 -3.44 -12.56 -2.23
N ILE A 350 -4.09 -13.08 -3.26
CA ILE A 350 -4.17 -12.42 -4.56
C ILE A 350 -5.61 -12.16 -4.98
N PHE A 351 -5.82 -11.04 -5.66
CA PHE A 351 -7.07 -10.68 -6.29
C PHE A 351 -6.83 -10.43 -7.77
N ILE A 352 -7.74 -10.93 -8.60
CA ILE A 352 -7.78 -10.56 -10.02
C ILE A 352 -8.56 -9.26 -10.09
N LEU A 353 -7.93 -8.17 -10.53
CA LEU A 353 -8.57 -6.85 -10.49
C LEU A 353 -9.87 -6.82 -11.31
N LYS A 354 -9.90 -7.56 -12.42
CA LYS A 354 -11.11 -7.77 -13.23
C LYS A 354 -12.29 -8.28 -12.41
N LYS A 355 -12.10 -9.30 -11.56
CA LYS A 355 -13.18 -9.85 -10.71
C LYS A 355 -13.68 -8.84 -9.67
N ILE A 356 -12.80 -7.98 -9.15
CA ILE A 356 -13.23 -6.89 -8.27
C ILE A 356 -14.10 -5.90 -9.04
N ASN A 357 -13.68 -5.52 -10.25
CA ASN A 357 -14.45 -4.61 -11.10
C ASN A 357 -15.80 -5.20 -11.52
N ASP A 358 -15.87 -6.50 -11.82
CA ASP A 358 -17.12 -7.22 -12.09
C ASP A 358 -18.07 -7.12 -10.89
N ARG A 359 -17.56 -7.33 -9.67
CA ARG A 359 -18.36 -7.20 -8.44
C ARG A 359 -18.88 -5.78 -8.22
N ILE A 360 -18.04 -4.77 -8.48
CA ILE A 360 -18.44 -3.36 -8.41
C ILE A 360 -19.54 -3.06 -9.43
N LYS A 361 -19.40 -3.56 -10.66
CA LYS A 361 -20.39 -3.40 -11.73
C LYS A 361 -21.73 -4.04 -11.36
N GLU A 362 -21.72 -5.27 -10.85
CA GLU A 362 -22.92 -5.95 -10.35
C GLU A 362 -23.61 -5.13 -9.26
N ARG A 363 -22.84 -4.59 -8.30
CA ARG A 363 -23.37 -3.74 -7.23
C ARG A 363 -24.03 -2.47 -7.79
N LEU A 364 -23.37 -1.80 -8.72
CA LEU A 364 -23.90 -0.61 -9.38
C LEU A 364 -25.20 -0.95 -10.12
N GLN A 365 -25.21 -2.01 -10.92
CA GLN A 365 -26.41 -2.47 -11.63
C GLN A 365 -27.57 -2.76 -10.67
N SER A 366 -27.30 -3.42 -9.54
CA SER A 366 -28.30 -3.68 -8.49
C SER A 366 -28.84 -2.37 -7.89
N CYS A 367 -27.97 -1.41 -7.56
CA CYS A 367 -28.42 -0.12 -7.04
C CYS A 367 -29.28 0.65 -8.06
N TYR A 368 -28.90 0.65 -9.34
CA TYR A 368 -29.69 1.28 -10.40
C TYR A 368 -30.97 0.53 -10.77
N ARG A 369 -31.19 -0.68 -10.23
CA ARG A 369 -32.51 -1.34 -10.21
C ARG A 369 -33.38 -0.91 -9.01
N GLY A 370 -32.85 -0.10 -8.09
CA GLY A 370 -33.51 0.33 -6.87
C GLY A 370 -33.38 -0.67 -5.72
N GLU A 371 -32.40 -1.58 -5.77
CA GLU A 371 -32.23 -2.63 -4.75
C GLU A 371 -31.32 -2.15 -3.60
N GLY A 372 -31.82 -2.26 -2.36
CA GLY A 372 -31.04 -1.98 -1.15
C GLY A 372 -30.80 -0.49 -0.90
N THR A 373 -29.74 -0.20 -0.13
CA THR A 373 -29.32 1.16 0.25
C THR A 373 -27.92 1.43 -0.26
N LEU A 374 -27.31 2.59 -0.01
CA LEU A 374 -25.94 2.87 -0.46
C LEU A 374 -24.84 2.18 0.38
N ASP A 375 -25.16 1.56 1.52
CA ASP A 375 -24.22 0.77 2.34
C ASP A 375 -22.88 1.44 2.71
N LEU A 376 -22.88 2.76 2.97
CA LEU A 376 -21.66 3.54 3.26
C LEU A 376 -21.74 4.27 4.61
N ALA A 377 -21.82 3.48 5.69
CA ALA A 377 -22.16 3.93 7.04
C ALA A 377 -21.28 5.05 7.63
N TRP A 378 -19.98 5.11 7.27
CA TRP A 378 -19.09 6.14 7.83
C TRP A 378 -19.26 7.50 7.16
N LEU A 379 -19.76 7.55 5.92
CA LEU A 379 -19.97 8.77 5.17
C LEU A 379 -21.43 9.23 5.24
N LYS A 380 -22.36 8.29 5.41
CA LYS A 380 -23.80 8.55 5.51
C LYS A 380 -24.32 8.01 6.83
N VAL A 381 -24.72 8.92 7.72
CA VAL A 381 -25.28 8.59 9.04
C VAL A 381 -26.64 7.87 8.91
N LYS A 382 -27.35 8.11 7.81
CA LYS A 382 -28.62 7.44 7.49
C LYS A 382 -28.46 6.62 6.22
N ASP A 383 -29.07 5.44 6.22
CA ASP A 383 -29.16 4.60 5.04
C ASP A 383 -30.02 5.29 3.97
N ILE A 384 -29.40 5.60 2.83
CA ILE A 384 -30.07 6.19 1.69
C ILE A 384 -30.45 5.05 0.75
N PRO A 385 -31.74 4.88 0.38
CA PRO A 385 -32.16 3.84 -0.55
C PRO A 385 -31.59 4.09 -1.95
N CYS A 386 -31.25 3.00 -2.63
CA CYS A 386 -30.88 3.05 -4.04
C CYS A 386 -32.06 3.49 -4.91
N SER A 387 -31.83 4.42 -5.83
CA SER A 387 -32.82 4.90 -6.79
C SER A 387 -32.72 4.16 -8.11
N SER A 388 -33.86 3.71 -8.64
CA SER A 388 -33.92 3.03 -9.94
C SER A 388 -33.81 4.04 -11.09
N ALA A 389 -33.01 3.71 -12.11
CA ALA A 389 -32.94 4.48 -13.35
C ALA A 389 -32.63 3.57 -14.54
N LEU A 390 -33.20 3.90 -15.71
CA LEU A 390 -32.96 3.16 -16.95
C LEU A 390 -31.62 3.57 -17.55
N LEU A 391 -30.55 2.85 -17.19
CA LEU A 391 -29.19 3.12 -17.64
C LEU A 391 -28.43 1.82 -17.94
N THR A 392 -27.55 1.87 -18.94
CA THR A 392 -26.60 0.78 -19.20
C THR A 392 -25.33 1.03 -18.40
N ILE A 393 -25.08 0.19 -17.38
CA ILE A 393 -23.85 0.25 -16.59
C ILE A 393 -22.79 -0.64 -17.26
N ASP A 394 -21.77 0.00 -17.82
CA ASP A 394 -20.60 -0.67 -18.41
C ASP A 394 -19.39 -0.66 -17.46
N ASP A 395 -18.24 -1.16 -17.94
CA ASP A 395 -17.02 -1.29 -17.14
C ASP A 395 -16.33 0.06 -16.87
N ASN A 396 -16.68 1.10 -17.63
CA ASN A 396 -16.10 2.45 -17.57
C ASN A 396 -17.05 3.47 -16.91
N PHE A 397 -18.20 3.03 -16.40
CA PHE A 397 -19.18 3.91 -15.78
C PHE A 397 -18.59 4.68 -14.59
N CYS A 398 -18.68 6.02 -14.65
CA CYS A 398 -18.07 6.94 -13.68
C CYS A 398 -19.08 7.59 -12.71
N GLY A 399 -20.22 6.94 -12.49
CA GLY A 399 -21.22 7.44 -11.55
C GLY A 399 -22.08 8.57 -12.11
N LEU A 400 -23.13 8.89 -11.36
CA LEU A 400 -23.98 10.07 -11.54
C LEU A 400 -24.10 10.75 -10.16
N ASP A 401 -24.75 11.90 -10.11
CA ASP A 401 -25.10 12.59 -8.86
C ASP A 401 -26.01 11.74 -7.95
N MET A 402 -26.87 10.91 -8.55
CA MET A 402 -27.66 9.91 -7.84
C MET A 402 -26.85 8.64 -7.54
N ASN A 403 -27.24 7.94 -6.47
CA ASN A 403 -26.64 6.68 -6.03
C ASN A 403 -25.12 6.74 -5.73
N ALA A 404 -24.62 7.93 -5.36
CA ALA A 404 -23.23 8.15 -5.03
C ALA A 404 -23.07 8.89 -3.69
N PRO A 405 -21.95 8.69 -2.98
CA PRO A 405 -21.00 7.57 -3.08
C PRO A 405 -21.61 6.21 -2.69
N LEU A 406 -21.01 5.11 -3.15
CA LEU A 406 -21.58 3.76 -2.98
C LEU A 406 -20.67 2.81 -2.18
N GLY A 407 -21.26 2.03 -1.28
CA GLY A 407 -20.61 0.92 -0.58
C GLY A 407 -21.06 -0.44 -1.14
N VAL A 408 -20.21 -1.45 -0.94
CA VAL A 408 -20.54 -2.86 -1.15
C VAL A 408 -20.56 -3.55 0.21
N SER A 409 -21.68 -4.20 0.56
CA SER A 409 -21.79 -4.95 1.80
C SER A 409 -21.05 -6.28 1.77
N GLU A 410 -21.08 -6.99 0.63
CA GLU A 410 -20.42 -8.29 0.51
C GLU A 410 -18.90 -8.15 0.30
N MET A 411 -18.13 -8.84 1.14
CA MET A 411 -16.68 -8.88 1.01
C MET A 411 -16.24 -9.68 -0.22
N VAL A 412 -15.35 -9.09 -1.03
CA VAL A 412 -14.61 -9.82 -2.06
C VAL A 412 -13.50 -10.64 -1.40
N ARG A 413 -13.56 -11.97 -1.59
CA ARG A 413 -12.56 -12.91 -1.07
C ARG A 413 -11.43 -13.13 -2.07
N GLY A 414 -10.20 -12.87 -1.63
CA GLY A 414 -8.98 -13.17 -2.37
C GLY A 414 -8.58 -14.64 -2.27
N LEU A 415 -7.77 -15.11 -3.21
CA LEU A 415 -7.21 -16.46 -3.18
C LEU A 415 -6.00 -16.48 -2.22
N PRO A 416 -6.03 -17.27 -1.12
CA PRO A 416 -4.87 -17.41 -0.23
C PRO A 416 -3.78 -18.26 -0.87
N ILE A 417 -2.57 -17.71 -0.94
CA ILE A 417 -1.42 -18.35 -1.57
C ILE A 417 -0.49 -18.96 -0.53
N PHE A 418 -0.14 -18.17 0.48
CA PHE A 418 0.85 -18.56 1.48
C PHE A 418 0.45 -18.01 2.84
N THR A 419 0.66 -18.77 3.90
CA THR A 419 0.37 -18.37 5.29
C THR A 419 1.62 -18.54 6.13
N GLU A 420 1.80 -17.64 7.09
CA GLU A 420 2.92 -17.63 8.02
C GLU A 420 2.39 -17.35 9.42
N ASP A 421 2.72 -18.22 10.38
CA ASP A 421 2.11 -18.21 11.71
C ASP A 421 2.96 -17.46 12.74
N GLY A 422 4.30 -17.53 12.62
CA GLY A 422 5.22 -17.02 13.65
C GLY A 422 6.01 -15.77 13.26
N ASP A 423 6.17 -15.51 11.96
CA ASP A 423 6.98 -14.40 11.45
C ASP A 423 6.17 -13.51 10.49
N ARG A 424 5.30 -12.68 11.07
CA ARG A 424 4.36 -11.79 10.37
C ARG A 424 4.93 -11.22 9.08
N MET A 425 4.24 -11.46 7.98
CA MET A 425 4.54 -10.81 6.70
C MET A 425 4.17 -9.33 6.80
N THR A 426 5.09 -8.44 6.40
CA THR A 426 4.95 -6.98 6.54
C THR A 426 4.84 -6.27 5.22
N SER A 427 5.26 -6.92 4.13
CA SER A 427 5.36 -6.28 2.82
C SER A 427 5.38 -7.27 1.68
N VAL A 428 5.00 -6.81 0.48
CA VAL A 428 5.00 -7.65 -0.72
C VAL A 428 5.38 -6.83 -1.95
N ILE A 429 6.11 -7.45 -2.87
CA ILE A 429 6.32 -6.97 -4.23
C ILE A 429 6.32 -8.18 -5.17
N ALA A 430 5.84 -8.01 -6.40
CA ALA A 430 5.77 -9.11 -7.35
C ALA A 430 6.13 -8.68 -8.76
N TYR A 431 6.72 -9.59 -9.53
CA TYR A 431 7.01 -9.39 -10.95
C TYR A 431 6.96 -10.69 -11.74
N VAL A 432 6.95 -10.57 -13.06
CA VAL A 432 6.96 -11.72 -13.98
C VAL A 432 8.38 -11.96 -14.48
N TYR A 433 8.91 -13.16 -14.23
CA TYR A 433 10.19 -13.63 -14.75
C TYR A 433 9.98 -14.87 -15.61
N LYS A 434 10.33 -14.83 -16.90
CA LYS A 434 10.17 -15.96 -17.84
C LYS A 434 8.78 -16.63 -17.69
N ASN A 435 7.71 -15.83 -17.77
CA ASN A 435 6.30 -16.23 -17.61
C ASN A 435 5.89 -16.75 -16.22
N HIS A 436 6.79 -16.81 -15.24
CA HIS A 436 6.48 -17.15 -13.85
C HIS A 436 6.26 -15.87 -13.05
N SER A 437 5.20 -15.84 -12.25
CA SER A 437 5.01 -14.77 -11.26
C SER A 437 5.80 -15.12 -10.00
N LEU A 438 6.64 -14.19 -9.57
CA LEU A 438 7.44 -14.30 -8.37
C LEU A 438 7.01 -13.19 -7.41
N ALA A 439 6.63 -13.56 -6.19
CA ALA A 439 6.36 -12.63 -5.11
C ALA A 439 7.52 -12.65 -4.10
N PHE A 440 7.89 -11.48 -3.60
CA PHE A 440 8.87 -11.28 -2.55
C PHE A 440 8.15 -10.69 -1.36
N VAL A 441 8.26 -11.36 -0.22
CA VAL A 441 7.50 -11.02 0.97
C VAL A 441 8.45 -10.78 2.13
N GLY A 442 8.45 -9.56 2.67
CA GLY A 442 9.22 -9.21 3.86
C GLY A 442 8.52 -9.66 5.13
N THR A 443 9.28 -9.93 6.18
CA THR A 443 8.74 -10.34 7.47
C THR A 443 9.20 -9.44 8.62
N LYS A 444 8.49 -9.51 9.75
CA LYS A 444 8.82 -8.74 10.97
C LYS A 444 10.24 -9.01 11.48
N SER A 445 10.78 -10.22 11.24
CA SER A 445 12.14 -10.58 11.65
C SER A 445 13.23 -10.09 10.68
N GLY A 446 12.88 -9.30 9.66
CA GLY A 446 13.84 -8.79 8.67
C GLY A 446 14.25 -9.84 7.63
N LYS A 447 13.45 -10.88 7.43
CA LYS A 447 13.68 -11.89 6.39
C LYS A 447 12.86 -11.58 5.16
N MET A 448 13.27 -12.19 4.05
CA MET A 448 12.54 -12.10 2.80
C MET A 448 12.28 -13.49 2.22
N LYS A 449 11.02 -13.74 1.88
CA LYS A 449 10.56 -14.97 1.23
C LYS A 449 10.40 -14.73 -0.26
N LYS A 450 11.06 -15.53 -1.10
CA LYS A 450 10.81 -15.61 -2.55
C LYS A 450 9.80 -16.73 -2.79
N VAL A 451 8.59 -16.36 -3.19
CA VAL A 451 7.45 -17.25 -3.39
C VAL A 451 7.18 -17.37 -4.90
N GLY A 452 7.41 -18.55 -5.46
CA GLY A 452 7.08 -18.85 -6.85
C GLY A 452 5.65 -19.35 -6.99
N LEU A 453 4.85 -18.72 -7.86
CA LEU A 453 3.45 -19.09 -8.06
C LEU A 453 3.26 -20.16 -9.15
N ALA A 454 2.37 -21.12 -8.88
CA ALA A 454 2.14 -22.31 -9.67
C ALA A 454 0.71 -22.48 -10.15
N GLN A 455 0.47 -23.58 -10.89
CA GLN A 455 -0.87 -24.05 -11.19
C GLN A 455 -1.72 -24.17 -9.90
N ARG A 456 -2.96 -23.68 -9.99
CA ARG A 456 -3.96 -23.46 -8.92
C ARG A 456 -3.66 -22.34 -7.91
N GLY A 457 -2.70 -21.45 -8.17
CA GLY A 457 -2.33 -20.40 -7.20
C GLY A 457 -1.64 -20.95 -5.94
N LEU A 458 -1.25 -22.22 -5.93
CA LEU A 458 -0.47 -22.79 -4.84
C LEU A 458 1.01 -22.40 -5.00
N PRO A 459 1.76 -22.24 -3.90
CA PRO A 459 3.18 -21.94 -3.95
C PRO A 459 3.94 -23.17 -4.48
N LYS A 460 4.70 -22.99 -5.56
CA LYS A 460 5.56 -24.02 -6.17
C LYS A 460 6.83 -24.24 -5.36
N SER A 461 7.35 -23.16 -4.79
CA SER A 461 8.61 -23.13 -4.04
C SER A 461 8.64 -21.87 -3.18
N VAL A 462 9.06 -22.01 -1.92
CA VAL A 462 9.36 -20.89 -1.03
C VAL A 462 10.84 -20.97 -0.69
N LEU A 463 11.60 -19.97 -1.13
CA LEU A 463 13.00 -19.81 -0.74
C LEU A 463 13.10 -18.70 0.30
N LEU A 464 13.69 -19.01 1.45
CA LEU A 464 13.98 -18.04 2.50
C LEU A 464 15.37 -17.44 2.27
N VAL A 465 15.41 -16.11 2.17
CA VAL A 465 16.66 -15.34 2.15
C VAL A 465 16.70 -14.55 3.45
N ALA A 466 17.67 -14.88 4.31
CA ALA A 466 17.95 -14.11 5.51
C ALA A 466 18.71 -12.84 5.12
N MET A 467 18.29 -11.69 5.64
CA MET A 467 19.10 -10.48 5.64
C MET A 467 19.72 -10.36 7.05
N GLU A 468 21.03 -10.57 7.19
CA GLU A 468 21.74 -10.39 8.47
C GLU A 468 21.94 -8.88 8.75
N THR A 469 21.94 -8.29 9.97
CA THR A 469 21.37 -8.58 11.32
C THR A 469 21.45 -7.27 12.13
N GLY A 470 20.46 -7.00 13.02
CA GLY A 470 20.50 -5.95 14.07
C GLY A 470 19.09 -5.50 14.50
N CYS A 471 18.60 -5.96 15.66
CA CYS A 471 17.19 -5.87 16.12
C CYS A 471 16.77 -4.51 16.72
N VAL A 472 15.49 -4.12 16.57
CA VAL A 472 14.44 -3.85 17.60
C VAL A 472 13.12 -3.52 16.87
N GLU A 473 12.00 -3.97 17.46
CA GLU A 473 10.60 -3.93 17.02
C GLU A 473 10.08 -2.56 16.52
N MET A 474 9.53 -2.48 15.30
CA MET A 474 8.65 -1.38 14.87
C MET A 474 7.57 -1.82 13.86
N SER A 475 6.38 -1.26 14.06
CA SER A 475 5.15 -1.45 13.28
C SER A 475 5.30 -1.06 11.82
N GLY A 476 5.09 -2.03 10.91
CA GLY A 476 4.67 -1.82 9.51
C GLY A 476 5.69 -1.11 8.61
N LYS A 477 6.54 -1.87 7.90
CA LYS A 477 7.44 -1.29 6.91
C LYS A 477 7.62 -2.17 5.65
N ARG A 478 7.72 -1.49 4.50
CA ARG A 478 7.48 -1.97 3.13
C ARG A 478 8.79 -2.43 2.44
N LEU A 479 8.81 -3.61 1.81
CA LEU A 479 9.68 -3.93 0.66
C LEU A 479 9.28 -3.00 -0.49
N ILE A 480 10.22 -2.22 -1.03
CA ILE A 480 9.90 -1.31 -2.13
C ILE A 480 11.03 -1.31 -3.15
N GLY A 481 10.70 -1.74 -4.37
CA GLY A 481 11.51 -1.51 -5.56
C GLY A 481 12.07 -2.77 -6.21
N LEU A 482 11.78 -2.94 -7.50
CA LEU A 482 12.39 -3.90 -8.40
C LEU A 482 12.97 -3.12 -9.58
N VAL A 483 14.30 -3.12 -9.76
CA VAL A 483 14.96 -2.44 -10.88
C VAL A 483 16.07 -3.30 -11.44
N HIS A 484 16.04 -3.53 -12.75
CA HIS A 484 17.08 -4.28 -13.49
C HIS A 484 17.45 -5.64 -12.88
N GLY A 485 16.46 -6.40 -12.37
CA GLY A 485 16.72 -7.68 -11.73
C GLY A 485 17.32 -7.58 -10.32
N PHE A 486 17.19 -6.42 -9.66
CA PHE A 486 17.53 -6.26 -8.25
C PHE A 486 16.29 -5.94 -7.43
N LEU A 487 16.25 -6.50 -6.24
CA LEU A 487 15.21 -6.25 -5.25
C LEU A 487 15.78 -5.43 -4.10
N LEU A 488 15.08 -4.36 -3.74
CA LEU A 488 15.44 -3.50 -2.62
C LEU A 488 14.53 -3.79 -1.41
N CYS A 489 15.15 -4.00 -0.26
CA CYS A 489 14.45 -4.34 0.98
C CYS A 489 14.92 -3.46 2.14
N GLU A 490 13.99 -3.05 3.00
CA GLU A 490 14.32 -2.36 4.23
C GLU A 490 14.91 -3.36 5.23
N LEU A 491 16.10 -3.06 5.73
CA LEU A 491 16.74 -3.73 6.84
C LEU A 491 16.40 -2.94 8.11
N ASN A 492 15.78 -3.61 9.08
CA ASN A 492 15.29 -3.03 10.33
C ASN A 492 16.07 -1.80 10.85
N CYS A 493 15.31 -0.72 11.04
CA CYS A 493 15.62 0.54 11.71
C CYS A 493 16.66 1.48 11.10
N ILE A 494 17.65 0.99 10.34
CA ILE A 494 18.72 1.87 9.87
C ILE A 494 19.24 1.49 8.47
N GLY A 495 18.81 0.39 7.85
CA GLY A 495 19.43 -0.12 6.63
C GLY A 495 18.51 -0.26 5.40
N TRP A 496 19.06 -0.19 4.20
CA TRP A 496 18.48 -0.82 2.99
C TRP A 496 19.42 -1.86 2.42
N CYS A 497 18.90 -2.87 1.73
CA CYS A 497 19.65 -3.97 1.15
C CYS A 497 19.28 -4.17 -0.32
N LYS A 498 20.26 -4.42 -1.19
CA LYS A 498 20.06 -4.76 -2.60
C LYS A 498 20.40 -6.23 -2.87
N ILE A 499 19.42 -7.00 -3.35
CA ILE A 499 19.56 -8.41 -3.72
C ILE A 499 19.60 -8.55 -5.23
N ALA A 500 20.65 -9.18 -5.77
CA ALA A 500 20.68 -9.62 -7.17
C ALA A 500 19.77 -10.85 -7.36
N LEU A 501 18.83 -10.80 -8.31
CA LEU A 501 17.81 -11.84 -8.54
C LEU A 501 18.24 -12.98 -9.45
#